data_AF-A0AAX3WLX2-F1
#
_entry.id   AF-A0AAX3WLX2-F1
#
_cell.length_a   1.000
_cell.length_b   1.000
_cell.length_c   1.000
_cell.angle_alpha   90.00
_cell.angle_beta   90.00
_cell.angle_gamma   90.00
#
_symmetry.space_group_name_H-M   'P 1'
#
loop_
_entity.id
_entity.type
_entity.pdbx_description
1 polymer ?
#
loop_
_entity_poly.entity_id
_entity_poly.type
_entity_poly.pdbx_seq_one_letter_code
_entity_poly.pdbx_strand_id
1 'polypeptide(L)'
;MTIVELVRMFAEPLDLAIVLTDIDLERPGPTILYANPAFARMSGYAAQEVLGNSPRLLQGSGTSREATRMVARALRAEGRFRGVLQNYRKSGEAYLCEIDVRAILDRAGRPEVFIAFEREVVRRRGRPSLDAAGRYRPLTQTSPACPAPLSAGTDLFT
;
A
#
# COMPACT_ATOMS: atom_id res chain seq x y z
N MET A 1 16.65 -10.89 13.55
CA MET A 1 15.35 -10.39 13.08
C MET A 1 15.59 -9.58 11.82
N THR A 2 15.03 -10.03 10.69
CA THR A 2 15.11 -9.32 9.40
C THR A 2 14.04 -8.23 9.32
N ILE A 3 14.18 -7.28 8.38
CA ILE A 3 13.15 -6.26 8.15
C ILE A 3 11.82 -6.87 7.73
N VAL A 4 11.85 -7.98 6.97
CA VAL A 4 10.66 -8.72 6.54
C VAL A 4 9.93 -9.31 7.75
N GLU A 5 10.64 -9.90 8.71
CA GLU A 5 10.05 -10.45 9.94
C GLU A 5 9.39 -9.36 10.79
N LEU A 6 10.07 -8.21 10.94
CA LEU A 6 9.53 -7.07 11.68
C LEU A 6 8.26 -6.52 11.02
N VAL A 7 8.29 -6.29 9.71
CA VAL A 7 7.14 -5.79 8.95
C VAL A 7 6.00 -6.81 9.00
N ARG A 8 6.29 -8.12 8.89
CA ARG A 8 5.28 -9.17 9.04
C ARG A 8 4.59 -9.08 10.39
N MET A 9 5.34 -9.03 11.50
CA MET A 9 4.75 -8.94 12.84
C MET A 9 3.82 -7.73 13.00
N PHE A 10 4.15 -6.60 12.37
CA PHE A 10 3.35 -5.38 12.39
C PHE A 10 2.13 -5.44 11.44
N ALA A 11 2.32 -5.93 10.22
CA ALA A 11 1.36 -5.82 9.12
C ALA A 11 0.35 -6.98 9.05
N GLU A 12 0.68 -8.14 9.62
CA GLU A 12 -0.18 -9.33 9.61
C GLU A 12 -1.61 -9.07 10.17
N PRO A 13 -1.78 -8.39 11.33
CA PRO A 13 -3.11 -8.16 11.89
C PRO A 13 -3.85 -6.96 11.28
N LEU A 14 -3.25 -6.22 10.35
CA LEU A 14 -3.84 -4.98 9.83
C LEU A 14 -4.82 -5.25 8.67
N ASP A 15 -5.93 -4.50 8.65
CA ASP A 15 -6.89 -4.48 7.53
C ASP A 15 -6.48 -3.54 6.38
N LEU A 16 -5.26 -3.01 6.43
CA LEU A 16 -4.67 -2.23 5.37
C LEU A 16 -3.79 -3.15 4.51
N ALA A 17 -3.97 -3.15 3.19
CA ALA A 17 -3.10 -3.92 2.31
C ALA A 17 -1.68 -3.35 2.35
N ILE A 18 -0.72 -4.21 2.68
CA ILE A 18 0.70 -3.87 2.82
C ILE A 18 1.52 -4.86 2.01
N VAL A 19 2.40 -4.33 1.17
CA VAL A 19 3.35 -5.08 0.35
C VAL A 19 4.76 -4.57 0.62
N LEU A 20 5.71 -5.48 0.74
CA LEU A 20 7.13 -5.17 0.84
C LEU A 20 7.84 -5.71 -0.39
N THR A 21 8.70 -4.91 -1.01
CA THR A 21 9.51 -5.32 -2.16
C THR A 21 10.98 -5.03 -1.94
N ASP A 22 11.84 -5.66 -2.74
CA ASP A 22 13.21 -5.16 -2.93
C ASP A 22 13.23 -3.76 -3.60
N ILE A 23 14.43 -3.25 -3.86
CA ILE A 23 14.64 -1.92 -4.43
C ILE A 23 14.87 -1.93 -5.95
N ASP A 24 14.87 -3.09 -6.62
CA ASP A 24 15.20 -3.16 -8.04
C ASP A 24 14.01 -2.74 -8.91
N LEU A 25 14.04 -1.51 -9.40
CA LEU A 25 12.97 -0.95 -10.21
C LEU A 25 13.06 -1.33 -11.70
N GLU A 26 14.15 -1.98 -12.12
CA GLU A 26 14.35 -2.40 -13.52
C GLU A 26 13.44 -3.56 -13.88
N ARG A 27 12.96 -3.58 -15.14
CA ARG A 27 11.98 -4.60 -15.57
C ARG A 27 12.57 -6.01 -15.36
N PRO A 28 11.80 -6.94 -14.73
CA PRO A 28 10.36 -6.91 -14.49
C PRO A 28 9.85 -6.08 -13.30
N GLY A 29 10.72 -5.37 -12.58
CA GLY A 29 10.41 -4.50 -11.46
C GLY A 29 10.59 -5.22 -10.13
N PRO A 30 10.35 -4.52 -9.02
CA PRO A 30 10.87 -4.96 -7.74
C PRO A 30 10.16 -6.22 -7.30
N THR A 31 10.91 -7.11 -6.65
CA THR A 31 10.41 -8.42 -6.25
C THR A 31 9.64 -8.30 -4.95
N ILE A 32 8.42 -8.84 -4.90
CA ILE A 32 7.63 -8.92 -3.66
C ILE A 32 8.31 -9.90 -2.70
N LEU A 33 8.69 -9.38 -1.54
CA LEU A 33 9.28 -10.11 -0.41
C LEU A 33 8.23 -10.50 0.62
N TYR A 34 7.15 -9.73 0.71
CA TYR A 34 6.04 -9.96 1.63
C TYR A 34 4.77 -9.27 1.13
N ALA A 35 3.61 -9.91 1.37
CA ALA A 35 2.30 -9.31 1.19
C ALA A 35 1.38 -9.83 2.32
N ASN A 36 0.68 -8.92 2.98
CA ASN A 36 -0.15 -9.27 4.14
C ASN A 36 -1.53 -9.85 3.73
N PRO A 37 -2.30 -10.43 4.66
CA PRO A 37 -3.62 -10.98 4.37
C PRO A 37 -4.62 -9.96 3.78
N ALA A 38 -4.52 -8.68 4.15
CA ALA A 38 -5.38 -7.64 3.59
C ALA A 38 -5.12 -7.41 2.10
N PHE A 39 -3.86 -7.47 1.66
CA PHE A 39 -3.50 -7.46 0.24
C PHE A 39 -4.13 -8.64 -0.50
N ALA A 40 -4.09 -9.84 0.09
CA ALA A 40 -4.67 -11.03 -0.53
C ALA A 40 -6.19 -10.90 -0.70
N ARG A 41 -6.90 -10.39 0.33
CA ARG A 41 -8.35 -10.11 0.26
C ARG A 41 -8.68 -9.07 -0.82
N MET A 42 -7.86 -8.03 -0.95
CA MET A 42 -8.09 -6.96 -1.93
C MET A 42 -7.77 -7.41 -3.36
N SER A 43 -6.63 -8.04 -3.59
CA SER A 43 -6.17 -8.39 -4.93
C SER A 43 -6.76 -9.71 -5.46
N GLY A 44 -7.20 -10.59 -4.56
CA GLY A 44 -7.64 -11.95 -4.89
C GLY A 44 -6.50 -12.94 -5.14
N TYR A 45 -5.24 -12.53 -4.96
CA TYR A 45 -4.08 -13.42 -5.01
C TYR A 45 -3.73 -13.94 -3.62
N ALA A 46 -3.39 -15.22 -3.50
CA ALA A 46 -2.78 -15.72 -2.27
C ALA A 46 -1.34 -15.21 -2.13
N ALA A 47 -0.84 -15.08 -0.90
CA ALA A 47 0.52 -14.57 -0.64
C ALA A 47 1.58 -15.38 -1.41
N GLN A 48 1.45 -16.71 -1.44
CA GLN A 48 2.37 -17.61 -2.11
C GLN A 48 2.41 -17.43 -3.64
N GLU A 49 1.34 -16.88 -4.24
CA GLU A 49 1.28 -16.62 -5.68
C GLU A 49 2.00 -15.33 -6.06
N VAL A 50 2.13 -14.38 -5.13
CA VAL A 50 2.74 -13.07 -5.40
C VAL A 50 4.18 -12.97 -4.92
N LEU A 51 4.58 -13.75 -3.92
CA LEU A 51 5.97 -13.79 -3.46
C LEU A 51 6.91 -14.16 -4.63
N GLY A 52 8.01 -13.40 -4.78
CA GLY A 52 8.95 -13.60 -5.88
C GLY A 52 8.52 -12.96 -7.22
N ASN A 53 7.31 -12.39 -7.30
CA ASN A 53 6.82 -11.70 -8.49
C ASN A 53 6.86 -10.18 -8.30
N SER A 54 6.74 -9.46 -9.40
CA SER A 54 6.65 -8.00 -9.41
C SER A 54 5.21 -7.53 -9.17
N PRO A 55 4.95 -6.46 -8.37
CA PRO A 55 3.61 -5.89 -8.21
C PRO A 55 2.96 -5.44 -9.52
N ARG A 56 3.75 -5.34 -10.59
CA ARG A 56 3.27 -5.12 -11.96
C ARG A 56 2.29 -6.19 -12.43
N LEU A 57 2.21 -7.35 -11.78
CA LEU A 57 1.18 -8.36 -12.03
C LEU A 57 -0.25 -7.82 -11.85
N LEU A 58 -0.43 -6.77 -11.04
CA LEU A 58 -1.71 -6.10 -10.85
C LEU A 58 -2.05 -5.10 -11.96
N GLN A 59 -1.14 -4.85 -12.90
CA GLN A 59 -1.31 -3.88 -13.97
C GLN A 59 -1.92 -4.58 -15.20
N GLY A 60 -2.79 -3.86 -15.91
CA GLY A 60 -3.47 -4.38 -17.10
C GLY A 60 -3.60 -3.33 -18.19
N SER A 61 -4.47 -3.59 -19.17
CA SER A 61 -4.63 -2.76 -20.37
C SER A 61 -5.04 -1.31 -20.08
N GLY A 62 -5.81 -1.09 -19.01
CA GLY A 62 -6.25 0.23 -18.57
C GLY A 62 -5.30 0.93 -17.59
N THR A 63 -4.19 0.29 -17.21
CA THR A 63 -3.20 0.93 -16.33
C THR A 63 -2.38 1.96 -17.12
N SER A 64 -2.36 3.22 -16.66
CA SER A 64 -1.59 4.27 -17.33
C SER A 64 -0.09 3.99 -17.31
N ARG A 65 0.50 3.90 -18.50
CA ARG A 65 1.97 3.77 -18.68
C ARG A 65 2.72 4.99 -18.19
N GLU A 66 2.11 6.18 -18.26
CA GLU A 66 2.71 7.40 -17.73
C GLU A 66 2.74 7.38 -16.20
N ALA A 67 1.60 7.06 -15.56
CA ALA A 67 1.52 6.97 -14.11
C ALA A 67 2.50 5.93 -13.54
N THR A 68 2.61 4.76 -14.17
CA THR A 68 3.58 3.72 -13.76
C THR A 68 5.05 4.15 -13.95
N ARG A 69 5.36 4.96 -14.98
CA ARG A 69 6.68 5.59 -15.13
C ARG A 69 6.93 6.67 -14.07
N MET A 70 5.90 7.40 -13.64
CA MET A 70 6.01 8.38 -12.56
C MET A 70 6.35 7.70 -11.23
N VAL A 71 5.72 6.56 -10.92
CA VAL A 71 6.07 5.76 -9.74
C VAL A 71 7.57 5.45 -9.72
N ALA A 72 8.09 4.84 -10.78
CA ALA A 72 9.50 4.46 -10.85
C ALA A 72 10.44 5.67 -10.81
N ARG A 73 10.06 6.81 -11.38
CA ARG A 73 10.84 8.05 -11.29
C ARG A 73 10.86 8.62 -9.88
N ALA A 74 9.70 8.70 -9.21
CA ALA A 74 9.58 9.23 -7.86
C ALA A 74 10.31 8.35 -6.83
N LEU A 75 10.23 7.01 -6.96
CA LEU A 75 10.96 6.10 -6.07
C LEU A 75 12.48 6.21 -6.25
N ARG A 76 12.99 6.39 -7.48
CA ARG A 76 14.44 6.63 -7.71
C ARG A 76 14.91 7.98 -7.16
N ALA A 77 14.09 9.03 -7.28
CA ALA A 77 14.49 10.39 -6.94
C ALA A 77 14.30 10.72 -5.45
N GLU A 78 13.17 10.30 -4.86
CA GLU A 78 12.75 10.70 -3.52
C GLU A 78 12.57 9.53 -2.56
N GLY A 79 12.65 8.28 -3.04
CA GLY A 79 12.34 7.11 -2.22
C GLY A 79 10.88 7.06 -1.76
N ARG A 80 9.97 7.81 -2.41
CA ARG A 80 8.55 7.83 -2.06
C ARG A 80 7.66 8.11 -3.26
N PHE A 81 6.41 7.65 -3.19
CA PHE A 81 5.37 7.97 -4.16
C PHE A 81 3.99 7.89 -3.50
N ARG A 82 3.08 8.80 -3.85
CA ARG A 82 1.66 8.67 -3.51
C ARG A 82 0.80 9.00 -4.73
N GLY A 83 -0.19 8.16 -5.01
CA GLY A 83 -1.08 8.38 -6.14
C GLY A 83 -2.13 7.28 -6.28
N VAL A 84 -2.91 7.35 -7.37
CA VAL A 84 -3.94 6.36 -7.70
C VAL A 84 -3.60 5.70 -9.03
N LEU A 85 -3.64 4.37 -9.06
CA LEU A 85 -3.44 3.55 -10.26
C LEU A 85 -4.67 2.67 -10.50
N GLN A 86 -4.96 2.38 -11.77
CA GLN A 86 -5.90 1.31 -12.09
C GLN A 86 -5.16 -0.03 -12.03
N ASN A 87 -5.59 -0.89 -11.12
CA ASN A 87 -5.11 -2.26 -10.95
C ASN A 87 -6.21 -3.27 -11.30
N TYR A 88 -5.83 -4.53 -11.37
CA TYR A 88 -6.69 -5.65 -11.71
C TYR A 88 -6.55 -6.73 -10.65
N ARG A 89 -7.70 -7.24 -10.19
CA ARG A 89 -7.73 -8.42 -9.32
C ARG A 89 -7.34 -9.66 -10.13
N LYS A 90 -7.05 -10.77 -9.44
CA LYS A 90 -6.83 -12.08 -10.07
C LYS A 90 -7.96 -12.51 -11.00
N SER A 91 -9.20 -12.11 -10.69
CA SER A 91 -10.38 -12.34 -11.53
C SER A 91 -10.41 -11.53 -12.83
N GLY A 92 -9.52 -10.56 -13.00
CA GLY A 92 -9.54 -9.58 -14.08
C GLY A 92 -10.41 -8.35 -13.81
N GLU A 93 -11.07 -8.26 -12.66
CA GLU A 93 -11.85 -7.07 -12.28
C GLU A 93 -10.92 -5.87 -12.06
N ALA A 94 -11.21 -4.76 -12.75
CA ALA A 94 -10.47 -3.51 -12.60
C ALA A 94 -10.93 -2.75 -11.34
N TYR A 95 -9.98 -2.19 -10.60
CA TYR A 95 -10.23 -1.32 -9.46
C TYR A 95 -9.22 -0.16 -9.41
N LEU A 96 -9.61 0.95 -8.78
CA LEU A 96 -8.69 2.05 -8.50
C LEU A 96 -8.00 1.79 -7.16
N CYS A 97 -6.67 1.75 -7.18
CA CYS A 97 -5.82 1.54 -6.02
C CYS A 97 -5.09 2.86 -5.69
N GLU A 98 -5.40 3.44 -4.52
CA GLU A 98 -4.51 4.44 -3.92
C GLU A 98 -3.30 3.70 -3.34
N ILE A 99 -2.11 4.14 -3.74
CA ILE A 99 -0.84 3.63 -3.22
C ILE A 99 -0.07 4.75 -2.53
N ASP A 100 0.50 4.47 -1.35
CA ASP A 100 1.55 5.26 -0.69
C ASP A 100 2.75 4.34 -0.49
N VAL A 101 3.84 4.63 -1.20
CA VAL A 101 5.06 3.83 -1.22
C VAL A 101 6.20 4.61 -0.60
N ARG A 102 6.96 3.97 0.29
CA ARG A 102 8.10 4.56 1.02
C ARG A 102 9.31 3.62 1.00
N ALA A 103 10.50 4.18 0.85
CA ALA A 103 11.75 3.48 1.10
C ALA A 103 11.95 3.31 2.61
N ILE A 104 12.25 2.10 3.03
CA ILE A 104 12.84 1.83 4.34
C ILE A 104 14.35 1.82 4.13
N LEU A 105 15.07 2.58 4.96
CA LEU A 105 16.51 2.77 4.83
C LEU A 105 17.27 1.83 5.77
N ASP A 106 18.43 1.37 5.32
CA ASP A 106 19.41 0.67 6.15
C ASP A 106 20.07 1.64 7.16
N ARG A 107 20.94 1.11 8.01
CA ARG A 107 21.69 1.90 9.00
C ARG A 107 22.63 2.95 8.40
N ALA A 108 22.99 2.81 7.12
CA ALA A 108 23.82 3.76 6.38
C ALA A 108 22.97 4.81 5.63
N GLY A 109 21.64 4.80 5.80
CA GLY A 109 20.72 5.72 5.14
C GLY A 109 20.44 5.37 3.67
N ARG A 110 20.78 4.16 3.22
CA ARG A 110 20.53 3.70 1.84
C ARG A 110 19.21 2.93 1.77
N PRO A 111 18.43 3.04 0.69
CA PRO A 111 17.22 2.23 0.51
C PRO A 111 17.53 0.73 0.63
N GLU A 112 16.83 0.04 1.52
CA GLU A 112 16.94 -1.41 1.74
C GLU A 112 15.76 -2.15 1.10
N VAL A 113 14.54 -1.64 1.29
CA VAL A 113 13.28 -2.18 0.75
C VAL A 113 12.29 -1.05 0.49
N PHE A 114 11.27 -1.31 -0.33
CA PHE A 114 10.08 -0.46 -0.41
C PHE A 114 8.91 -1.08 0.35
N ILE A 115 8.18 -0.27 1.12
CA ILE A 115 6.89 -0.61 1.70
C ILE A 115 5.78 0.17 1.00
N ALA A 116 4.76 -0.54 0.55
CA ALA A 116 3.57 0.03 -0.09
C ALA A 116 2.35 -0.18 0.80
N PHE A 117 1.58 0.88 1.01
CA PHE A 117 0.25 0.86 1.61
C PHE A 117 -0.78 1.05 0.50
N GLU A 118 -1.68 0.08 0.36
CA GLU A 118 -2.61 0.03 -0.75
C GLU A 118 -4.06 0.07 -0.26
N ARG A 119 -4.90 0.85 -0.93
CA ARG A 119 -6.31 0.98 -0.60
C ARG A 119 -7.14 1.06 -1.86
N GLU A 120 -8.17 0.24 -1.93
CA GLU A 120 -9.18 0.39 -2.97
C GLU A 120 -9.99 1.67 -2.75
N VAL A 121 -10.13 2.41 -3.84
CA VAL A 121 -10.79 3.69 -3.91
C VAL A 121 -12.22 3.49 -4.41
N VAL A 122 -13.20 3.71 -3.54
CA VAL A 122 -14.63 3.65 -3.91
C VAL A 122 -15.19 5.04 -4.12
N ARG A 123 -15.82 5.27 -5.28
CA ARG A 123 -16.58 6.49 -5.55
C ARG A 123 -17.86 6.50 -4.71
N ARG A 124 -18.08 7.54 -3.90
CA ARG A 124 -19.44 7.84 -3.39
C ARG A 124 -20.29 8.42 -4.53
N ARG A 125 -21.52 7.93 -4.71
CA ARG A 125 -22.57 8.69 -5.40
C ARG A 125 -23.01 9.83 -4.47
N GLY A 126 -22.55 11.05 -4.70
CA GLY A 126 -22.96 12.24 -3.94
C GLY A 126 -22.26 13.50 -4.43
N ARG A 127 -23.08 14.45 -4.93
CA ARG A 127 -22.86 15.81 -5.47
C ARG A 127 -21.52 16.07 -6.22
N PRO A 128 -21.55 16.52 -7.50
CA PRO A 128 -20.34 16.88 -8.23
C PRO A 128 -19.50 17.90 -7.45
N SER A 129 -18.23 17.55 -7.20
CA SER A 129 -17.19 18.50 -6.81
C SER A 129 -16.75 19.25 -8.06
N LEU A 130 -16.57 20.58 -7.96
CA LEU A 130 -16.03 21.41 -9.05
C LEU A 130 -14.56 21.09 -9.36
N ASP A 131 -13.90 20.34 -8.48
CA ASP A 131 -12.52 19.90 -8.66
C ASP A 131 -12.54 18.49 -9.27
N ALA A 132 -11.85 18.29 -10.40
CA ALA A 132 -11.74 17.00 -11.10
C ALA A 132 -11.12 15.86 -10.26
N ALA A 133 -10.67 16.15 -9.03
CA ALA A 133 -10.15 15.21 -8.04
C ALA A 133 -11.21 14.87 -6.97
N GLY A 134 -12.38 14.37 -7.41
CA GLY A 134 -13.47 13.97 -6.51
C GLY A 134 -12.98 13.19 -5.29
N ARG A 135 -13.35 13.65 -4.09
CA ARG A 135 -12.81 13.17 -2.81
C ARG A 135 -13.00 11.67 -2.65
N TYR A 136 -11.92 10.93 -2.87
CA TYR A 136 -11.83 9.50 -2.63
C TYR A 136 -11.71 9.25 -1.11
N ARG A 137 -12.51 8.33 -0.58
CA ARG A 137 -12.33 7.84 0.80
C ARG A 137 -11.90 6.37 0.73
N PRO A 138 -10.81 5.99 1.40
CA PRO A 138 -10.43 4.60 1.48
C PRO A 138 -11.50 3.75 2.17
N LEU A 139 -11.72 2.54 1.66
CA LEU A 139 -12.55 1.53 2.32
C LEU A 139 -11.93 1.20 3.68
N THR A 140 -12.53 1.71 4.75
CA THR A 140 -12.30 1.21 6.09
C THR A 140 -13.35 0.13 6.30
N GLN A 141 -12.95 -1.15 6.38
CA GLN A 141 -13.80 -2.14 7.03
C GLN A 141 -13.96 -1.67 8.48
N THR A 142 -15.20 -1.51 8.94
CA THR A 142 -15.48 -1.10 10.32
C THR A 142 -15.07 -2.23 11.26
N SER A 143 -13.85 -2.17 11.76
CA SER A 143 -13.50 -2.80 13.03
C SER A 143 -14.01 -1.89 14.15
N PRO A 144 -14.74 -2.41 15.17
CA PRO A 144 -15.30 -1.59 16.23
C PRO A 144 -14.19 -0.85 16.97
N ALA A 145 -14.42 0.45 17.16
CA ALA A 145 -13.48 1.40 17.71
C ALA A 145 -12.78 0.86 18.97
N CYS A 146 -11.44 0.83 18.92
CA CYS A 146 -10.63 0.80 20.11
C CYS A 146 -10.98 2.05 20.95
N PRO A 147 -11.44 1.93 22.21
CA PRO A 147 -11.78 3.10 23.00
C PRO A 147 -10.52 3.93 23.26
N ALA A 148 -10.69 5.26 23.22
CA ALA A 148 -9.63 6.24 23.42
C ALA A 148 -8.85 5.99 24.73
N PRO A 149 -7.55 6.33 24.78
CA PRO A 149 -6.79 6.22 26.01
C PRO A 149 -7.44 7.06 27.12
N LEU A 150 -7.63 6.45 28.28
CA LEU A 150 -8.02 7.11 29.52
C LEU A 150 -7.12 8.33 29.71
N SER A 151 -7.73 9.52 29.74
CA SER A 151 -7.06 10.73 30.19
C SER A 151 -6.58 10.51 31.63
N ALA A 152 -5.27 10.43 31.81
CA ALA A 152 -4.65 10.49 33.13
C ALA A 152 -4.93 11.88 33.71
N GLY A 153 -5.98 11.95 34.53
CA GLY A 153 -6.26 13.06 35.41
C GLY A 153 -5.84 12.71 36.82
N THR A 154 -5.31 13.72 37.50
CA THR A 154 -5.03 13.82 38.94
C THR A 154 -3.74 13.18 39.45
N ASP A 155 -2.69 13.99 39.44
CA ASP A 155 -1.78 14.08 40.58
C ASP A 155 -2.62 14.38 41.84
N LEU A 156 -2.84 13.32 42.62
CA LEU A 156 -3.13 13.38 44.04
C LEU A 156 -2.20 12.35 44.65
N PHE A 157 -1.12 12.80 45.28
CA PHE A 157 -0.72 12.45 46.64
C PHE A 157 0.58 13.19 46.97
N THR A 158 0.42 14.10 47.92
CA THR A 158 1.41 14.60 48.87
C THR A 158 2.36 13.53 49.39
#